data_AF-A0A954RD07-F1
#
_entry.id   AF-A0A954RD07-F1
#
_cell.length_a   1.000
_cell.length_b   1.000
_cell.length_c   1.000
_cell.angle_alpha   90.00
_cell.angle_beta   90.00
_cell.angle_gamma   90.00
#
_symmetry.space_group_name_H-M   'P 1'
#
loop_
_entity.id
_entity.type
_entity.pdbx_description
1 polymer ?
#
loop_
_entity_poly.entity_id
_entity_poly.type
_entity_poly.pdbx_seq_one_letter_code
_entity_poly.pdbx_strand_id
1 'polypeptide(L)'
;MNAVQLANKTNEPATKDSAVAARGAKPKSNLMTRTTVNFWLDTLLLIVFLGLMWCSVVVRFVFPPVESVKGWTLWGRTYDWWISLQFGLISALTFGILIHVMLHWNWVCGVITSWLGRRRGGKVQWDDGYKTLYGVGLIIVICNIVGLGIAAAVLSIHEPF
;
A
#
# COMPACT_ATOMS: atom_id res chain seq x y z
N MET A 1 -19.83 -19.93 77.03
CA MET A 1 -19.63 -20.13 75.58
C MET A 1 -20.51 -19.10 74.89
N ASN A 2 -19.97 -17.89 74.69
CA ASN A 2 -20.78 -16.67 74.61
C ASN A 2 -21.07 -16.26 73.16
N ALA A 3 -22.29 -15.74 73.01
CA ALA A 3 -23.05 -15.35 71.81
C ALA A 3 -22.40 -14.28 70.89
N VAL A 4 -21.09 -14.10 70.98
CA VAL A 4 -20.34 -13.07 70.22
C VAL A 4 -19.94 -13.58 68.82
N GLN A 5 -19.94 -14.90 68.58
CA GLN A 5 -19.54 -15.45 67.27
C GLN A 5 -20.67 -15.51 66.22
N LEU A 6 -21.95 -15.41 66.61
CA LEU A 6 -23.06 -15.51 65.65
C LEU A 6 -23.41 -14.17 64.97
N ALA A 7 -22.93 -13.03 65.50
CA ALA A 7 -23.20 -11.71 64.94
C ALA A 7 -22.19 -11.27 63.86
N ASN A 8 -21.11 -12.03 63.62
CA ASN A 8 -20.05 -11.64 62.68
C ASN A 8 -20.14 -12.35 61.32
N LYS A 9 -21.35 -12.79 60.92
CA LYS A 9 -21.58 -13.54 59.68
C LYS A 9 -22.49 -12.81 58.66
N THR A 10 -22.88 -11.56 58.93
CA THR A 10 -23.84 -10.81 58.10
C THR A 10 -23.25 -9.63 57.31
N ASN A 11 -21.93 -9.42 57.34
CA ASN A 11 -21.30 -8.33 56.59
C ASN A 11 -20.39 -8.89 55.50
N GLU A 12 -20.97 -9.59 54.52
CA GLU A 12 -20.38 -9.76 53.20
C GLU A 12 -20.54 -8.44 52.41
N PRO A 13 -19.45 -7.72 52.08
CA PRO A 13 -19.54 -6.66 51.08
C PRO A 13 -19.54 -7.29 49.68
N ALA A 14 -20.72 -7.62 49.18
CA ALA A 14 -21.01 -8.00 47.79
C ALA A 14 -20.80 -6.83 46.77
N THR A 15 -19.78 -5.98 46.97
CA THR A 15 -19.67 -4.68 46.30
C THR A 15 -18.27 -4.32 45.81
N LYS A 16 -17.28 -5.23 45.89
CA LYS A 16 -15.95 -4.99 45.30
C LYS A 16 -15.74 -5.69 43.97
N ASP A 17 -16.33 -6.86 43.75
CA ASP A 17 -16.07 -7.64 42.53
C ASP A 17 -16.82 -7.08 41.30
N SER A 18 -18.00 -6.51 41.51
CA SER A 18 -18.82 -5.92 40.42
C SER A 18 -18.25 -4.60 39.88
N ALA A 19 -17.46 -3.86 40.68
CA ALA A 19 -16.88 -2.58 40.28
C ALA A 19 -15.54 -2.73 39.52
N VAL A 20 -14.83 -3.84 39.72
CA VAL A 20 -13.58 -4.15 39.01
C VAL A 20 -13.85 -4.68 37.60
N ALA A 21 -14.96 -5.42 37.40
CA ALA A 21 -15.34 -5.96 36.10
C ALA A 21 -15.71 -4.89 35.05
N ALA A 22 -16.17 -3.70 35.48
CA ALA A 22 -16.67 -2.65 34.57
C ALA A 22 -15.61 -1.67 34.05
N ARG A 23 -14.36 -1.71 34.54
CA ARG A 23 -13.31 -0.72 34.19
C ARG A 23 -12.33 -1.15 33.08
N GLY A 24 -12.47 -2.36 32.52
CA GLY A 24 -11.44 -2.96 31.68
C GLY A 24 -11.68 -2.97 30.16
N ALA A 25 -12.88 -2.64 29.68
CA ALA A 25 -13.19 -2.72 28.26
C ALA A 25 -12.68 -1.48 27.52
N LYS A 26 -11.37 -1.40 27.27
CA LYS A 26 -10.83 -0.46 26.28
C LYS A 26 -11.48 -0.79 24.93
N PRO A 27 -12.08 0.19 24.22
CA PRO A 27 -12.55 -0.05 22.87
C PRO A 27 -11.35 -0.50 22.03
N LYS A 28 -11.44 -1.70 21.44
CA LYS A 28 -10.51 -2.15 20.41
C LYS A 28 -10.61 -1.12 19.28
N SER A 29 -9.66 -0.19 19.22
CA SER A 29 -9.53 0.67 18.06
C SER A 29 -9.20 -0.24 16.87
N ASN A 30 -10.05 -0.19 15.85
CA ASN A 30 -9.81 -0.85 14.55
C ASN A 30 -8.68 -0.12 13.79
N LEU A 31 -7.55 0.10 14.46
CA LEU A 31 -6.32 0.48 13.79
C LEU A 31 -5.83 -0.81 13.14
N MET A 32 -6.24 -1.03 11.88
CA MET A 32 -5.65 -2.06 11.04
C MET A 32 -4.13 -1.99 11.23
N THR A 33 -3.54 -3.12 11.63
CA THR A 33 -2.09 -3.26 11.70
C THR A 33 -1.52 -2.82 10.37
N ARG A 34 -0.48 -1.97 10.36
CA ARG A 34 0.18 -1.49 9.13
C ARG A 34 0.47 -2.62 8.14
N THR A 35 0.81 -3.79 8.67
CA THR A 35 0.97 -5.04 7.91
C THR A 35 -0.26 -5.43 7.09
N THR A 36 -1.46 -5.28 7.63
CA THR A 36 -2.73 -5.56 6.94
C THR A 36 -2.97 -4.58 5.81
N VAL A 37 -2.70 -3.28 6.02
CA VAL A 37 -2.82 -2.26 4.96
C VAL A 37 -1.83 -2.54 3.83
N ASN A 38 -0.58 -2.86 4.17
CA ASN A 38 0.44 -3.21 3.18
C ASN A 38 0.04 -4.45 2.37
N PHE A 39 -0.43 -5.51 3.04
CA PHE A 39 -0.87 -6.72 2.35
C PHE A 39 -2.02 -6.45 1.35
N TRP A 40 -3.00 -5.64 1.76
CA TRP A 40 -4.10 -5.24 0.87
C TRP A 40 -3.62 -4.38 -0.30
N LEU A 41 -2.70 -3.45 -0.05
CA LEU A 41 -2.10 -2.62 -1.10
C LEU A 41 -1.38 -3.50 -2.12
N ASP A 42 -0.55 -4.44 -1.68
CA ASP A 42 0.21 -5.34 -2.55
C ASP A 42 -0.74 -6.24 -3.36
N THR A 43 -1.79 -6.74 -2.71
CA THR A 43 -2.85 -7.53 -3.37
C THR A 43 -3.58 -6.69 -4.42
N LEU A 44 -3.89 -5.43 -4.13
CA LEU A 44 -4.50 -4.50 -5.08
C LEU A 44 -3.57 -4.23 -6.27
N LEU A 45 -2.27 -3.99 -6.02
CA LEU A 45 -1.28 -3.82 -7.08
C LEU A 45 -1.21 -5.05 -7.99
N LEU A 46 -1.25 -6.25 -7.40
CA LEU A 46 -1.26 -7.49 -8.17
C LEU A 46 -2.52 -7.59 -9.05
N ILE A 47 -3.70 -7.26 -8.52
CA ILE A 47 -4.95 -7.26 -9.30
C ILE A 47 -4.88 -6.26 -10.45
N VAL A 48 -4.42 -5.03 -10.20
CA VAL A 48 -4.26 -4.01 -11.25
C VAL A 48 -3.26 -4.47 -12.31
N PHE A 49 -2.15 -5.09 -11.90
CA PHE A 49 -1.17 -5.65 -12.83
C PHE A 49 -1.75 -6.77 -13.70
N LEU A 50 -2.52 -7.70 -13.12
CA LEU A 50 -3.21 -8.75 -13.88
C LEU A 50 -4.23 -8.16 -14.86
N GLY A 51 -4.99 -7.15 -14.44
CA GLY A 51 -5.89 -6.41 -15.33
C GLY A 51 -5.14 -5.72 -16.47
N LEU A 52 -3.97 -5.15 -16.19
CA LEU A 52 -3.13 -4.52 -17.21
C LEU A 52 -2.60 -5.54 -18.22
N MET A 53 -2.13 -6.70 -17.76
CA MET A 53 -1.70 -7.78 -18.64
C MET A 53 -2.85 -8.26 -19.51
N TRP A 54 -4.02 -8.48 -18.92
CA TRP A 54 -5.23 -8.87 -19.65
C TRP A 54 -5.54 -7.87 -20.77
N CYS A 55 -5.59 -6.58 -20.44
CA CYS A 55 -5.87 -5.54 -21.43
C CYS A 55 -4.80 -5.47 -22.52
N SER A 56 -3.52 -5.63 -22.14
CA SER A 56 -2.40 -5.63 -23.09
C SER A 56 -2.51 -6.81 -24.07
N VAL A 57 -2.87 -8.00 -23.59
CA VAL A 57 -3.09 -9.19 -24.41
C VAL A 57 -4.31 -8.99 -25.32
N VAL A 58 -5.43 -8.48 -24.80
CA VAL A 58 -6.63 -8.19 -25.59
C VAL A 58 -6.33 -7.20 -26.71
N VAL A 59 -5.73 -6.06 -26.38
CA VAL A 59 -5.39 -5.01 -27.37
C VAL A 59 -4.40 -5.52 -28.41
N ARG A 60 -3.44 -6.37 -28.03
CA ARG A 60 -2.37 -6.85 -28.93
C ARG A 60 -2.78 -8.03 -29.82
N PHE A 61 -3.56 -8.97 -29.28
CA PHE A 61 -3.86 -10.24 -29.96
C PHE A 61 -5.31 -10.34 -30.46
N VAL A 62 -6.26 -9.63 -29.86
CA VAL A 62 -7.68 -9.73 -30.25
C VAL A 62 -8.03 -8.68 -31.29
N PHE A 63 -7.45 -7.49 -31.21
CA PHE A 63 -7.66 -6.45 -32.22
C PHE A 63 -6.67 -6.63 -33.39
N PRO A 64 -7.13 -6.43 -34.65
CA PRO A 64 -6.24 -6.39 -35.81
C PRO A 64 -5.27 -5.19 -35.74
N PRO A 65 -4.23 -5.15 -36.58
CA PRO A 65 -3.28 -4.04 -36.64
C PRO A 65 -4.00 -2.68 -36.78
N VAL A 66 -3.48 -1.66 -36.07
CA VAL A 66 -4.07 -0.32 -35.90
C VAL A 66 -4.57 0.34 -37.20
N GLU A 67 -3.94 0.02 -38.33
CA GLU A 67 -4.26 0.54 -39.66
C GLU A 67 -5.63 0.05 -40.19
N SER A 68 -6.17 -1.03 -39.64
CA SER A 68 -7.39 -1.72 -40.10
C SER A 68 -8.51 -1.81 -39.06
N VAL A 69 -8.37 -1.10 -37.93
CA VAL A 69 -9.29 -1.19 -36.77
C VAL A 69 -10.61 -0.42 -36.93
N LYS A 70 -10.76 0.44 -37.95
CA LYS A 70 -11.97 1.25 -38.14
C LYS A 70 -13.23 0.35 -38.22
N GLY A 71 -14.09 0.45 -37.20
CA GLY A 71 -15.36 -0.28 -37.12
C GLY A 71 -15.34 -1.58 -36.30
N TRP A 72 -14.16 -2.06 -35.86
CA TRP A 72 -14.08 -3.26 -35.03
C TRP A 72 -14.47 -2.96 -33.59
N THR A 73 -15.47 -3.68 -33.09
CA THR A 73 -15.90 -3.61 -31.70
C THR A 73 -15.69 -4.96 -31.04
N LEU A 74 -15.09 -4.95 -29.86
CA LEU A 74 -14.98 -6.12 -29.02
C LEU A 74 -15.96 -5.96 -27.85
N TRP A 75 -16.96 -6.84 -27.79
CA TRP A 75 -18.05 -6.79 -26.81
C TRP A 75 -18.78 -5.44 -26.79
N GLY A 76 -18.98 -4.84 -27.97
CA GLY A 76 -19.63 -3.54 -28.11
C GLY A 76 -18.79 -2.34 -27.67
N ARG A 77 -17.50 -2.53 -27.37
CA ARG A 77 -16.54 -1.44 -27.05
C ARG A 77 -15.53 -1.28 -28.17
N THR A 78 -15.18 -0.03 -28.47
CA THR A 78 -14.18 0.33 -29.49
C THR A 78 -12.76 0.12 -28.96
N TYR A 79 -11.81 0.03 -29.88
CA TYR A 79 -10.37 -0.05 -29.58
C TYR A 79 -9.89 1.10 -28.67
N ASP A 80 -10.34 2.34 -28.94
CA ASP A 80 -9.97 3.51 -28.15
C ASP A 80 -10.35 3.38 -26.67
N TRP A 81 -11.48 2.73 -26.38
CA TRP A 81 -11.91 2.48 -25.01
C TRP A 81 -10.97 1.51 -24.29
N TRP A 82 -10.55 0.44 -24.97
CA TRP A 82 -9.61 -0.54 -24.42
C TRP A 82 -8.21 0.06 -24.21
N ILE A 83 -7.71 0.89 -25.12
CA ILE A 83 -6.47 1.65 -24.92
C ILE A 83 -6.60 2.59 -23.74
N SER A 84 -7.68 3.36 -23.66
CA SER A 84 -7.90 4.31 -22.56
C SER A 84 -7.92 3.60 -21.20
N LEU A 85 -8.56 2.42 -21.14
CA LEU A 85 -8.57 1.58 -19.95
C LEU A 85 -7.17 1.03 -19.63
N GLN A 86 -6.42 0.57 -20.62
CA GLN A 86 -5.03 0.14 -20.43
C GLN A 86 -4.17 1.28 -19.88
N PHE A 87 -4.29 2.48 -20.43
CA PHE A 87 -3.59 3.67 -19.94
C PHE A 87 -3.99 4.04 -18.50
N GLY A 88 -5.28 3.96 -18.18
CA GLY A 88 -5.79 4.13 -16.82
C GLY A 88 -5.18 3.12 -15.83
N LEU A 89 -5.10 1.85 -16.23
CA LEU A 89 -4.47 0.79 -15.43
C LEU A 89 -2.97 1.01 -15.23
N ILE A 90 -2.24 1.46 -16.26
CA ILE A 90 -0.81 1.83 -16.12
C ILE A 90 -0.66 2.97 -15.12
N SER A 91 -1.51 3.99 -15.23
CA SER A 91 -1.49 5.16 -14.34
C SER A 91 -1.77 4.76 -12.89
N ALA A 92 -2.81 3.95 -12.67
CA ALA A 92 -3.16 3.42 -11.35
C ALA A 92 -2.06 2.52 -10.78
N LEU A 93 -1.46 1.65 -11.61
CA LEU A 93 -0.35 0.79 -11.20
C LEU A 93 0.87 1.62 -10.80
N THR A 94 1.21 2.63 -11.60
CA THR A 94 2.34 3.53 -11.33
C THR A 94 2.14 4.25 -10.00
N PHE A 95 0.97 4.84 -9.78
CA PHE A 95 0.64 5.50 -8.52
C PHE A 95 0.64 4.52 -7.33
N GLY A 96 0.09 3.33 -7.52
CA GLY A 96 0.10 2.26 -6.52
C GLY A 96 1.52 1.83 -6.14
N ILE A 97 2.42 1.68 -7.12
CA ILE A 97 3.84 1.36 -6.89
C ILE A 97 4.51 2.46 -6.07
N LEU A 98 4.26 3.74 -6.35
CA LEU A 98 4.82 4.84 -5.56
C LEU A 98 4.39 4.75 -4.09
N ILE A 99 3.10 4.53 -3.84
CA ILE A 99 2.58 4.33 -2.48
C ILE A 99 3.21 3.09 -1.84
N HIS A 100 3.26 1.96 -2.56
CA HIS A 100 3.86 0.72 -2.07
C HIS A 100 5.32 0.94 -1.63
N VAL A 101 6.11 1.61 -2.45
CA VAL A 101 7.51 1.95 -2.13
C VAL A 101 7.58 2.82 -0.88
N MET A 102 6.71 3.82 -0.72
CA MET A 102 6.65 4.64 0.50
C MET A 102 6.37 3.80 1.77
N LEU A 103 5.41 2.87 1.71
CA LEU A 103 5.06 2.04 2.87
C LEU A 103 6.12 0.96 3.15
N HIS A 104 6.74 0.42 2.11
CA HIS A 104 7.81 -0.58 2.21
C HIS A 104 9.14 0.03 2.66
N TRP A 105 9.35 1.33 2.46
CA TRP A 105 10.57 2.05 2.82
C TRP A 105 10.98 1.88 4.29
N ASN A 106 10.01 1.86 5.20
CA ASN A 106 10.28 1.63 6.63
C ASN A 106 10.83 0.22 6.91
N TRP A 107 10.37 -0.78 6.17
CA TRP A 107 10.94 -2.12 6.22
C TRP A 107 12.35 -2.15 5.64
N VAL A 108 12.60 -1.47 4.51
CA VAL A 108 13.94 -1.37 3.91
C VAL A 108 14.95 -0.74 4.88
N CYS A 109 14.60 0.35 5.57
CA CYS A 109 15.45 0.93 6.61
C CYS A 109 15.69 -0.06 7.76
N GLY A 110 14.69 -0.83 8.18
CA GLY A 110 14.84 -1.89 9.17
C GLY A 110 15.81 -2.99 8.73
N VAL A 111 15.73 -3.40 7.46
CA VAL A 111 16.65 -4.39 6.88
C VAL A 111 18.07 -3.83 6.80
N ILE A 112 18.25 -2.62 6.27
CA ILE A 112 19.55 -1.97 6.15
C ILE A 112 20.19 -1.78 7.52
N THR A 113 19.46 -1.29 8.52
CA THR A 113 19.99 -1.13 9.89
C THR A 113 20.31 -2.48 10.53
N SER A 114 19.51 -3.53 10.29
CA SER A 114 19.82 -4.89 10.76
C SER A 114 21.06 -5.49 10.11
N TRP A 115 21.34 -5.13 8.85
CA TRP A 115 22.50 -5.58 8.10
C TRP A 115 23.77 -4.80 8.49
N LEU A 116 23.65 -3.47 8.63
CA LEU A 116 24.74 -2.60 9.06
C LEU A 116 25.09 -2.80 10.54
N GLY A 117 24.10 -3.02 11.41
CA GLY A 117 24.28 -3.32 12.83
C GLY A 117 25.00 -4.65 13.05
N ARG A 118 24.73 -5.66 12.22
CA ARG A 118 25.50 -6.92 12.21
C ARG A 118 26.95 -6.74 11.76
N ARG A 119 27.24 -5.78 10.89
CA ARG A 119 28.62 -5.49 10.44
C ARG A 119 29.40 -4.53 11.35
N ARG A 120 28.73 -3.65 12.11
CA ARG A 120 29.39 -2.54 12.82
C ARG A 120 29.19 -2.46 14.34
N GLY A 121 28.44 -3.38 14.97
CA GLY A 121 28.35 -3.51 16.43
C GLY A 121 27.75 -2.33 17.20
N GLY A 122 27.36 -1.24 16.53
CA GLY A 122 26.81 -0.02 17.14
C GLY A 122 25.35 0.21 16.76
N LYS A 123 24.49 0.40 17.76
CA LYS A 123 23.09 0.80 17.59
C LYS A 123 23.02 2.26 17.12
N VAL A 124 23.14 2.50 15.82
CA VAL A 124 22.84 3.81 15.25
C VAL A 124 21.31 3.94 15.18
N GLN A 125 20.72 4.71 16.10
CA GLN A 125 19.31 5.08 16.03
C GLN A 125 19.15 6.11 14.90
N TRP A 126 18.64 5.68 13.75
CA TRP A 126 18.27 6.57 12.66
C TRP A 126 16.89 7.16 12.97
N ASP A 127 16.85 8.49 13.14
CA ASP A 127 15.62 9.26 13.34
C ASP A 127 14.61 9.05 12.20
N ASP A 128 13.33 8.99 12.57
CA ASP A 128 12.22 8.76 11.63
C ASP A 128 12.10 9.86 10.56
N GLY A 129 12.59 11.08 10.83
CA GLY A 129 12.57 12.20 9.88
C GLY A 129 13.44 11.98 8.65
N TYR A 130 14.64 11.40 8.82
CA TYR A 130 15.52 11.10 7.69
C TYR A 130 14.95 10.00 6.79
N LYS A 131 14.21 9.03 7.36
CA LYS A 131 13.58 7.94 6.60
C LYS A 131 12.58 8.51 5.59
N THR A 132 11.72 9.43 6.01
CA THR A 132 10.73 10.04 5.12
C THR A 132 11.40 10.92 4.06
N LEU A 133 12.46 11.65 4.43
CA LEU A 133 13.18 12.51 3.50
C LEU A 133 13.85 11.73 2.35
N TYR A 134 14.50 10.59 2.65
CA TYR A 134 15.08 9.75 1.60
C TYR A 134 14.00 9.09 0.73
N GLY A 135 12.87 8.67 1.31
CA GLY A 135 11.76 8.11 0.56
C GLY A 135 11.17 9.11 -0.43
N VAL A 136 10.88 10.34 0.03
CA VAL A 136 10.37 11.42 -0.83
C VAL A 136 11.43 11.85 -1.85
N GLY A 137 12.69 11.96 -1.45
CA GLY A 137 13.80 12.30 -2.36
C GLY A 137 13.96 11.31 -3.49
N LEU A 138 13.90 10.00 -3.21
CA LEU A 138 13.97 8.95 -4.22
C LEU A 138 12.80 9.05 -5.21
N ILE A 139 11.59 9.31 -4.72
CA ILE A 139 10.40 9.48 -5.57
C ILE A 139 10.53 10.70 -6.48
N ILE A 140 11.01 11.82 -5.94
CA ILE A 140 11.27 13.03 -6.74
C ILE A 140 12.27 12.73 -7.86
N VAL A 141 13.36 12.02 -7.56
CA VAL A 141 14.37 11.66 -8.57
C VAL A 141 13.77 10.73 -9.64
N ILE A 142 13.04 9.69 -9.25
CA ILE A 142 12.40 8.76 -10.20
C ILE A 142 11.39 9.49 -11.09
N CYS A 143 10.52 10.32 -10.51
CA CYS A 143 9.56 11.13 -11.28
C CYS A 143 10.26 12.08 -12.26
N ASN A 144 11.37 12.70 -11.87
CA ASN A 144 12.14 13.56 -12.77
C ASN A 144 12.78 12.76 -13.91
N ILE A 145 13.35 11.59 -13.64
CA ILE A 145 13.92 10.72 -14.68
C ILE A 145 12.85 10.30 -15.69
N VAL A 146 11.68 9.86 -15.22
CA VAL A 146 10.56 9.48 -16.09
C VAL A 146 10.05 10.68 -16.87
N GLY A 147 9.85 11.83 -16.21
CA GLY A 147 9.40 13.06 -16.86
C GLY A 147 10.38 13.56 -17.94
N LEU A 148 11.68 13.53 -17.66
CA LEU A 148 12.72 13.84 -18.63
C LEU A 148 12.74 12.84 -19.79
N GLY A 149 12.54 11.56 -19.52
CA GLY A 149 12.43 10.52 -20.55
C GLY A 149 11.25 10.77 -21.49
N ILE A 150 10.08 11.14 -20.96
CA ILE A 150 8.90 11.51 -21.76
C ILE A 150 9.18 12.79 -22.55
N ALA A 151 9.77 13.82 -21.93
CA ALA A 151 10.10 15.07 -22.62
C ALA A 151 11.09 14.83 -23.77
N ALA A 152 12.11 14.02 -23.55
CA ALA A 152 13.06 13.61 -24.58
C ALA A 152 12.37 12.81 -25.69
N ALA A 153 11.44 11.91 -25.35
CA ALA A 153 10.66 11.16 -26.33
C ALA A 153 9.80 12.08 -27.20
N VAL A 154 9.11 13.06 -26.61
CA VAL A 154 8.32 14.05 -27.34
C VAL A 154 9.20 14.90 -28.27
N LEU A 155 10.36 15.35 -27.80
CA LEU A 155 11.31 16.10 -28.62
C LEU A 155 11.94 15.28 -29.75
N SER A 156 11.90 13.95 -29.66
CA SER A 156 12.47 13.05 -30.67
C SER A 156 11.49 12.68 -31.79
N ILE A 157 10.22 13.11 -31.69
CA ILE A 157 9.23 12.89 -32.76
C ILE A 157 9.60 13.81 -33.92
N HIS A 158 10.08 13.21 -35.02
CA HIS A 158 10.19 13.88 -36.31
C HIS A 158 8.91 13.64 -37.11
N GLU A 159 8.34 14.71 -37.66
CA GLU A 159 7.22 14.60 -38.59
C GLU A 159 7.68 13.88 -39.87
N PRO A 160 6.94 12.89 -40.38
CA PRO A 160 7.30 12.24 -41.64
C PRO A 160 7.06 13.25 -42.78
N PHE A 161 8.16 13.69 -43.39
CA PHE A 161 8.17 14.39 -44.67
C PHE A 161 7.81 13.43 -45.81
#